data_AF-A0A9E4Y443-F1
#
_entry.id   AF-A0A9E4Y443-F1
#
_cell.length_a   1.000
_cell.length_b   1.000
_cell.length_c   1.000
_cell.angle_alpha   90.00
_cell.angle_beta   90.00
_cell.angle_gamma   90.00
#
_symmetry.space_group_name_H-M   'P 1'
#
loop_
_entity.id
_entity.type
_entity.pdbx_description
1 polymer ?
#
loop_
_entity_poly.entity_id
_entity_poly.type
_entity_poly.pdbx_seq_one_letter_code
_entity_poly.pdbx_strand_id
1 'polypeptide(L)'
;MAVTGNRRPNIVLIMSDDLGYEAIGANGGTSYATPVLDGMAAAGIRFENAHVQPLCTPTRVQLMTGKYNFRNYIGFGLIAPDEVTFGHLFSDAGYRTCIAGKWQLHSYNPPDEMPEARSTGQRIEDAGFDEFCVWHAHHTEEKGSRYKSPIIYENGKFLENMEGKYGEDIFADYIIDFMERNQDEPFFVYFPMALTHRPLEPTPDSPEFDDFVPPSNLTLGAGTWAELEDWDDDARYYKDMVEYHDKVIGRVNAKLEQLGIAEDTLVIYVGDNGSPVEVCSIMHSHTEVCGGKGLTVDRGTHVPLICSWPGTIPSGAVTADLIDASDFLPTILEAAEITAPDDYL
;
A
#
# COMPACT_ATOMS: atom_id res chain seq x y z
N MET A 1 1.44 -35.53 -2.75
CA MET A 1 0.85 -34.19 -2.62
C MET A 1 -0.49 -34.40 -1.94
N ALA A 2 -0.56 -34.05 -0.66
CA ALA A 2 -1.82 -34.12 0.08
C ALA A 2 -2.65 -32.91 -0.36
N VAL A 3 -3.86 -33.15 -0.84
CA VAL A 3 -4.86 -32.10 -1.00
C VAL A 3 -5.12 -31.57 0.41
N THR A 4 -4.62 -30.39 0.72
CA THR A 4 -4.97 -29.64 1.94
C THR A 4 -6.46 -29.35 1.84
N GLY A 5 -7.25 -30.00 2.71
CA GLY A 5 -8.71 -29.93 2.63
C GLY A 5 -9.22 -28.53 2.94
N ASN A 6 -10.11 -28.02 2.08
CA ASN A 6 -11.18 -27.06 2.36
C ASN A 6 -10.87 -25.89 3.32
N ARG A 7 -9.63 -25.39 3.34
CA ARG A 7 -9.22 -24.21 4.11
C ARG A 7 -9.39 -23.00 3.21
N ARG A 8 -10.11 -21.98 3.68
CA ARG A 8 -10.20 -20.70 2.96
C ARG A 8 -8.80 -20.13 2.73
N PRO A 9 -8.53 -19.50 1.57
CA PRO A 9 -7.19 -19.03 1.25
C PRO A 9 -6.76 -17.87 2.15
N ASN A 10 -5.45 -17.68 2.28
CA ASN A 10 -4.91 -16.43 2.77
C ASN A 10 -5.02 -15.36 1.69
N ILE A 11 -5.11 -14.10 2.09
CA ILE A 11 -5.12 -12.97 1.17
C ILE A 11 -4.03 -11.98 1.59
N VAL A 12 -3.18 -11.58 0.65
CA VAL A 12 -2.16 -10.55 0.85
C VAL A 12 -2.40 -9.45 -0.18
N LEU A 13 -2.94 -8.31 0.27
CA LEU A 13 -3.18 -7.13 -0.54
C LEU A 13 -2.05 -6.11 -0.33
N ILE A 14 -1.19 -5.96 -1.33
CA ILE A 14 -0.08 -5.01 -1.35
C ILE A 14 -0.49 -3.81 -2.19
N MET A 15 -0.30 -2.61 -1.64
CA MET A 15 -0.62 -1.37 -2.31
C MET A 15 0.59 -0.42 -2.30
N SER A 16 1.02 0.02 -3.47
CA SER A 16 2.04 1.07 -3.59
C SER A 16 1.43 2.46 -3.45
N ASP A 17 2.21 3.40 -2.91
CA ASP A 17 1.87 4.82 -2.78
C ASP A 17 2.59 5.59 -3.89
N ASP A 18 1.87 6.32 -4.73
CA ASP A 18 2.46 7.14 -5.81
C ASP A 18 3.30 6.38 -6.86
N LEU A 19 2.80 5.24 -7.34
CA LEU A 19 3.47 4.45 -8.38
C LEU A 19 2.50 4.15 -9.53
N GLY A 20 2.74 4.82 -10.66
CA GLY A 20 1.94 4.71 -11.87
C GLY A 20 2.25 3.48 -12.73
N TYR A 21 1.35 3.20 -13.69
CA TYR A 21 1.45 2.05 -14.60
C TYR A 21 2.79 1.97 -15.32
N GLU A 22 3.41 3.11 -15.64
CA GLU A 22 4.64 3.23 -16.40
C GLU A 22 5.91 2.77 -15.66
N ALA A 23 5.83 2.60 -14.34
CA ALA A 23 6.99 2.26 -13.51
C ALA A 23 7.39 0.77 -13.58
N ILE A 24 6.46 -0.11 -13.98
CA ILE A 24 6.66 -1.57 -13.91
C ILE A 24 7.22 -2.13 -15.22
N GLY A 25 8.25 -2.98 -15.15
CA GLY A 25 8.87 -3.65 -16.29
C GLY A 25 7.90 -4.47 -17.13
N ALA A 26 7.07 -5.29 -16.49
CA ALA A 26 6.03 -6.10 -17.15
C ALA A 26 4.95 -5.27 -17.87
N ASN A 27 4.79 -3.99 -17.52
CA ASN A 27 3.91 -3.03 -18.20
C ASN A 27 4.59 -2.33 -19.39
N GLY A 28 5.86 -2.64 -19.64
CA GLY A 28 6.70 -2.00 -20.65
C GLY A 28 7.56 -0.84 -20.12
N GLY A 29 7.60 -0.61 -18.80
CA GLY A 29 8.52 0.35 -18.17
C GLY A 29 9.98 -0.07 -18.33
N THR A 30 10.87 0.92 -18.46
CA THR A 30 12.32 0.69 -18.64
C THR A 30 13.21 1.58 -17.77
N SER A 31 12.62 2.47 -16.97
CA SER A 31 13.36 3.37 -16.07
C SER A 31 13.89 2.68 -14.81
N TYR A 32 13.22 1.64 -14.34
CA TYR A 32 13.44 1.01 -13.05
C TYR A 32 13.51 -0.51 -13.20
N ALA A 33 14.27 -1.18 -12.34
CA ALA A 33 14.29 -2.63 -12.27
C ALA A 33 13.23 -3.15 -11.29
N THR A 34 12.20 -3.84 -11.80
CA THR A 34 11.13 -4.45 -10.99
C THR A 34 11.06 -5.98 -11.17
N PRO A 35 12.16 -6.74 -11.01
CA PRO A 35 12.20 -8.17 -11.33
C PRO A 35 11.23 -9.02 -10.50
N VAL A 36 10.89 -8.63 -9.26
CA VAL A 36 9.92 -9.36 -8.43
C VAL A 36 8.52 -9.19 -9.01
N LEU A 37 8.09 -7.97 -9.28
CA LEU A 37 6.78 -7.69 -9.88
C LEU A 37 6.68 -8.26 -11.30
N ASP A 38 7.76 -8.22 -12.08
CA ASP A 38 7.82 -8.84 -13.40
C ASP A 38 7.67 -10.36 -13.31
N GLY A 39 8.34 -10.98 -12.34
CA GLY A 39 8.19 -12.40 -12.03
C GLY A 39 6.77 -12.75 -11.57
N MET A 40 6.16 -11.89 -10.75
CA MET A 40 4.79 -12.07 -10.29
C MET A 40 3.78 -11.99 -11.45
N ALA A 41 3.96 -11.05 -12.39
CA ALA A 41 3.15 -10.96 -13.60
C ALA A 41 3.33 -12.18 -14.52
N ALA A 42 4.55 -12.70 -14.66
CA ALA A 42 4.83 -13.90 -15.42
C ALA A 42 4.25 -15.18 -14.76
N ALA A 43 4.22 -15.24 -13.44
CA ALA A 43 3.68 -16.38 -12.69
C ALA A 43 2.16 -16.32 -12.48
N GLY A 44 1.55 -15.15 -12.60
CA GLY A 44 0.12 -14.91 -12.39
C GLY A 44 -0.55 -14.19 -13.55
N ILE A 45 -1.38 -13.21 -13.22
CA ILE A 45 -2.12 -12.37 -14.17
C ILE A 45 -1.77 -10.88 -13.98
N ARG A 46 -1.61 -10.18 -15.10
CA ARG A 46 -1.43 -8.72 -15.19
C ARG A 46 -2.64 -8.07 -15.88
N PHE A 47 -3.03 -6.89 -15.43
CA PHE A 47 -4.13 -6.11 -16.01
C PHE A 47 -3.60 -4.85 -16.68
N GLU A 48 -4.05 -4.56 -17.90
CA GLU A 48 -3.58 -3.43 -18.71
C GLU A 48 -4.44 -2.16 -18.57
N ASN A 49 -5.53 -2.24 -17.81
CA ASN A 49 -6.56 -1.20 -17.75
C ASN A 49 -7.20 -1.11 -16.36
N ALA A 50 -6.37 -0.92 -15.33
CA ALA A 50 -6.79 -0.81 -13.94
C ALA A 50 -6.78 0.64 -13.46
N HIS A 51 -7.92 1.13 -12.98
CA HIS A 51 -8.12 2.52 -12.59
C HIS A 51 -8.54 2.70 -11.13
N VAL A 52 -7.94 3.70 -10.51
CA VAL A 52 -8.18 4.13 -9.13
C VAL A 52 -8.47 5.64 -9.07
N GLN A 53 -8.68 6.19 -7.88
CA GLN A 53 -8.81 7.63 -7.69
C GLN A 53 -7.44 8.29 -7.86
N PRO A 54 -7.36 9.57 -8.27
CA PRO A 54 -6.08 10.21 -8.56
C PRO A 54 -5.26 10.56 -7.32
N LEU A 55 -5.68 10.14 -6.11
CA LEU A 55 -5.04 10.46 -4.83
C LEU A 55 -5.21 9.32 -3.82
N CYS A 56 -4.24 9.23 -2.90
CA CYS A 56 -4.13 8.19 -1.88
C CYS A 56 -5.38 8.00 -1.01
N THR A 57 -5.87 9.06 -0.33
CA THR A 57 -7.05 8.97 0.56
C THR A 57 -8.27 8.35 -0.13
N PRO A 58 -8.80 8.92 -1.24
CA PRO A 58 -10.00 8.39 -1.85
C PRO A 58 -9.81 6.97 -2.42
N THR A 59 -8.62 6.60 -2.92
CA THR A 59 -8.37 5.21 -3.35
C THR A 59 -8.38 4.24 -2.17
N ARG A 60 -7.69 4.57 -1.07
CA ARG A 60 -7.64 3.73 0.13
C ARG A 60 -9.01 3.54 0.75
N VAL A 61 -9.80 4.62 0.86
CA VAL A 61 -11.18 4.57 1.33
C VAL A 61 -12.04 3.69 0.42
N GLN A 62 -11.96 3.88 -0.91
CA GLN A 62 -12.74 3.07 -1.85
C GLN A 62 -12.37 1.57 -1.78
N LEU A 63 -11.08 1.24 -1.66
CA LEU A 63 -10.62 -0.15 -1.60
C LEU A 63 -11.02 -0.83 -0.29
N MET A 64 -10.93 -0.11 0.83
CA MET A 64 -11.32 -0.65 2.13
C MET A 64 -12.82 -0.88 2.27
N THR A 65 -13.65 -0.11 1.57
CA THR A 65 -15.12 -0.17 1.74
C THR A 65 -15.84 -0.75 0.53
N GLY A 66 -15.20 -0.84 -0.63
CA GLY A 66 -15.84 -1.18 -1.91
C GLY A 66 -16.80 -0.08 -2.42
N LYS A 67 -16.84 1.10 -1.78
CA LYS A 67 -17.79 2.16 -2.10
C LYS A 67 -17.10 3.29 -2.85
N TYR A 68 -17.74 3.76 -3.91
CA TYR A 68 -17.34 5.01 -4.55
C TYR A 68 -17.42 6.18 -3.55
N ASN A 69 -16.40 7.05 -3.60
CA ASN A 69 -16.21 8.15 -2.65
C ASN A 69 -17.38 9.16 -2.58
N PHE A 70 -18.26 9.24 -3.58
CA PHE A 70 -19.48 10.06 -3.44
C PHE A 70 -20.43 9.56 -2.33
N ARG A 71 -20.22 8.34 -1.81
CA ARG A 71 -21.03 7.75 -0.72
C ARG A 71 -20.43 7.96 0.67
N ASN A 72 -19.10 7.93 0.80
CA ASN A 72 -18.41 7.82 2.09
C ASN A 72 -17.25 8.81 2.29
N TYR A 73 -16.99 9.72 1.34
CA TYR A 73 -15.91 10.69 1.49
C TYR A 73 -16.30 11.83 2.43
N ILE A 74 -15.60 11.95 3.55
CA ILE A 74 -15.81 13.00 4.55
C ILE A 74 -14.69 14.05 4.60
N GLY A 75 -13.58 13.81 3.91
CA GLY A 75 -12.45 14.75 3.85
C GLY A 75 -11.14 14.04 3.48
N PHE A 76 -10.12 14.83 3.11
CA PHE A 76 -8.81 14.28 2.80
C PHE A 76 -8.12 13.79 4.09
N GLY A 77 -7.56 12.58 4.04
CA GLY A 77 -6.95 11.93 5.20
C GLY A 77 -7.95 11.57 6.31
N LEU A 78 -9.20 11.31 5.93
CA LEU A 78 -10.26 10.89 6.85
C LEU A 78 -11.06 9.74 6.23
N ILE A 79 -11.37 8.76 7.07
CA ILE A 79 -12.45 7.80 6.84
C ILE A 79 -13.45 7.92 7.99
N ALA A 80 -14.76 7.76 7.73
CA ALA A 80 -15.77 7.92 8.77
C ALA A 80 -15.52 6.94 9.95
N PRO A 81 -15.68 7.36 11.21
CA PRO A 81 -15.36 6.52 12.38
C PRO A 81 -16.11 5.19 12.43
N ASP A 82 -17.33 5.15 11.90
CA ASP A 82 -18.22 4.00 11.85
C ASP A 82 -18.22 3.27 10.49
N GLU A 83 -17.32 3.64 9.57
CA GLU A 83 -17.21 2.98 8.29
C GLU A 83 -16.69 1.55 8.47
N VAL A 84 -17.46 0.58 7.96
CA VAL A 84 -17.04 -0.82 7.93
C VAL A 84 -16.01 -0.99 6.80
N THR A 85 -14.87 -1.57 7.15
CA THR A 85 -13.74 -1.83 6.25
C THR A 85 -13.61 -3.34 5.98
N PHE A 86 -12.79 -3.74 5.01
CA PHE A 86 -12.41 -5.15 4.89
C PHE A 86 -11.76 -5.71 6.16
N GLY A 87 -11.14 -4.89 7.01
CA GLY A 87 -10.57 -5.35 8.28
C GLY A 87 -11.68 -5.98 9.12
N HIS A 88 -12.77 -5.24 9.32
CA HIS A 88 -13.96 -5.72 10.01
C HIS A 88 -14.54 -6.98 9.36
N LEU A 89 -14.75 -6.95 8.04
CA LEU A 89 -15.37 -8.07 7.33
C LEU A 89 -14.57 -9.37 7.42
N PHE A 90 -13.24 -9.28 7.33
CA PHE A 90 -12.36 -10.44 7.46
C PHE A 90 -12.27 -10.90 8.92
N SER A 91 -12.12 -9.99 9.88
CA SER A 91 -12.09 -10.32 11.32
C SER A 91 -13.39 -11.00 11.77
N ASP A 92 -14.56 -10.45 11.40
CA ASP A 92 -15.88 -11.03 11.68
C ASP A 92 -16.06 -12.41 11.03
N ALA A 93 -15.44 -12.63 9.88
CA ALA A 93 -15.41 -13.92 9.20
C ALA A 93 -14.42 -14.93 9.82
N GLY A 94 -13.68 -14.57 10.86
CA GLY A 94 -12.74 -15.42 11.58
C GLY A 94 -11.37 -15.55 10.92
N TYR A 95 -10.97 -14.57 10.09
CA TYR A 95 -9.59 -14.44 9.64
C TYR A 95 -8.73 -13.75 10.69
N ARG A 96 -7.44 -14.09 10.72
CA ARG A 96 -6.43 -13.24 11.37
C ARG A 96 -6.16 -12.03 10.49
N THR A 97 -6.24 -10.82 11.02
CA THR A 97 -6.11 -9.60 10.22
C THR A 97 -4.91 -8.76 10.63
N CYS A 98 -4.11 -8.34 9.64
CA CYS A 98 -2.92 -7.52 9.85
C CYS A 98 -2.86 -6.35 8.86
N ILE A 99 -2.50 -5.17 9.35
CA ILE A 99 -2.10 -4.03 8.51
C ILE A 99 -0.70 -3.55 8.89
N ALA A 100 0.19 -3.40 7.91
CA ALA A 100 1.46 -2.72 8.14
C ALA A 100 1.78 -1.75 7.01
N GLY A 101 2.28 -0.57 7.32
CA GLY A 101 2.52 0.48 6.32
C GLY A 101 1.87 1.82 6.68
N LYS A 102 1.19 2.46 5.73
CA LYS A 102 0.62 3.81 5.87
C LYS A 102 -0.86 3.76 6.23
N TRP A 103 -1.24 4.41 7.34
CA TRP A 103 -2.65 4.62 7.71
C TRP A 103 -3.21 5.92 7.12
N GLN A 104 -2.87 7.09 7.68
CA GLN A 104 -3.28 8.43 7.21
C GLN A 104 -4.75 8.84 7.47
N LEU A 105 -5.61 7.96 7.99
CA LEU A 105 -7.08 8.17 7.89
C LEU A 105 -7.76 8.65 9.18
N HIS A 106 -7.00 9.03 10.20
CA HIS A 106 -7.54 9.55 11.47
C HIS A 106 -7.54 11.08 11.57
N SER A 107 -6.37 11.73 11.37
CA SER A 107 -6.20 13.17 11.61
C SER A 107 -5.05 13.76 10.80
N TYR A 108 -5.30 13.96 9.50
CA TYR A 108 -4.30 14.39 8.53
C TYR A 108 -4.04 15.90 8.46
N ASN A 109 -4.99 16.74 8.87
CA ASN A 109 -4.83 18.19 8.71
C ASN A 109 -3.95 18.79 9.82
N PRO A 110 -3.06 19.74 9.48
CA PRO A 110 -2.32 20.52 10.45
C PRO A 110 -3.26 21.24 11.44
N PRO A 111 -2.80 21.52 12.67
CA PRO A 111 -3.63 22.14 13.71
C PRO A 111 -4.34 23.45 13.29
N ASP A 112 -3.76 24.21 12.37
CA ASP A 112 -4.17 25.55 12.00
C ASP A 112 -4.95 25.66 10.69
N GLU A 113 -5.05 24.58 9.91
CA GLU A 113 -5.69 24.64 8.58
C GLU A 113 -7.15 24.19 8.57
N MET A 114 -7.47 23.08 9.23
CA MET A 114 -8.82 22.53 9.33
C MET A 114 -9.06 21.92 10.72
N PRO A 115 -9.08 22.75 11.78
CA PRO A 115 -9.18 22.28 13.15
C PRO A 115 -10.43 21.44 13.43
N GLU A 116 -11.53 21.71 12.73
CA GLU A 116 -12.80 20.97 12.84
C GLU A 116 -12.74 19.55 12.27
N ALA A 117 -11.79 19.27 11.38
CA ALA A 117 -11.58 17.97 10.76
C ALA A 117 -10.56 17.11 11.55
N ARG A 118 -10.07 17.60 12.69
CA ARG A 118 -9.08 16.88 13.50
C ARG A 118 -9.71 15.81 14.35
N SER A 119 -9.07 14.64 14.38
CA SER A 119 -9.53 13.46 15.12
C SER A 119 -10.97 13.04 14.80
N THR A 120 -11.48 13.39 13.61
CA THR A 120 -12.82 12.99 13.16
C THR A 120 -12.78 11.74 12.29
N GLY A 121 -11.60 11.26 11.92
CA GLY A 121 -11.44 10.02 11.15
C GLY A 121 -11.39 8.79 12.04
N GLN A 122 -11.56 7.61 11.45
CA GLN A 122 -11.44 6.33 12.16
C GLN A 122 -10.00 6.13 12.68
N ARG A 123 -9.91 5.65 13.91
CA ARG A 123 -8.63 5.25 14.51
C ARG A 123 -8.23 3.88 13.97
N ILE A 124 -6.93 3.60 13.90
CA ILE A 124 -6.44 2.31 13.42
C ILE A 124 -6.94 1.14 14.29
N GLU A 125 -7.12 1.38 15.59
CA GLU A 125 -7.67 0.43 16.56
C GLU A 125 -9.13 0.07 16.28
N ASP A 126 -9.87 0.95 15.62
CA ASP A 126 -11.29 0.78 15.31
C ASP A 126 -11.49 0.35 13.84
N ALA A 127 -10.43 -0.01 13.12
CA ALA A 127 -10.49 -0.32 11.68
C ALA A 127 -10.62 -1.84 11.38
N GLY A 128 -10.82 -2.67 12.41
CA GLY A 128 -11.07 -4.11 12.27
C GLY A 128 -9.84 -4.99 12.05
N PHE A 129 -8.63 -4.48 12.32
CA PHE A 129 -7.41 -5.29 12.29
C PHE A 129 -7.06 -5.82 13.68
N ASP A 130 -6.72 -7.11 13.78
CA ASP A 130 -6.25 -7.72 15.03
C ASP A 130 -4.87 -7.16 15.42
N GLU A 131 -4.04 -6.90 14.41
CA GLU A 131 -2.64 -6.50 14.55
C GLU A 131 -2.29 -5.36 13.57
N PHE A 132 -1.55 -4.35 14.04
CA PHE A 132 -1.13 -3.24 13.20
C PHE A 132 0.26 -2.68 13.54
N CYS A 133 0.99 -2.31 12.49
CA CYS A 133 2.30 -1.65 12.56
C CYS A 133 2.38 -0.56 11.48
N VAL A 134 2.00 0.67 11.83
CA VAL A 134 1.72 1.72 10.84
C VAL A 134 2.43 3.04 11.11
N TRP A 135 2.74 3.75 10.04
CA TRP A 135 3.08 5.16 10.03
C TRP A 135 1.81 6.01 9.90
N HIS A 136 1.83 7.17 10.56
CA HIS A 136 0.71 8.14 10.59
C HIS A 136 -0.61 7.53 11.11
N ALA A 137 -0.55 6.86 12.28
CA ALA A 137 -1.72 6.31 12.97
C ALA A 137 -2.67 7.41 13.50
N HIS A 138 -2.11 8.53 13.96
CA HIS A 138 -2.84 9.55 14.69
C HIS A 138 -2.66 10.94 14.09
N HIS A 139 -2.04 11.87 14.81
CA HIS A 139 -1.97 13.26 14.42
C HIS A 139 -0.77 13.54 13.50
N THR A 140 -0.96 14.50 12.60
CA THR A 140 0.04 14.84 11.58
C THR A 140 1.34 15.37 12.16
N GLU A 141 1.29 16.07 13.29
CA GLU A 141 2.48 16.57 13.98
C GLU A 141 3.32 15.46 14.64
N GLU A 142 2.79 14.25 14.77
CA GLU A 142 3.45 13.09 15.37
C GLU A 142 4.03 12.13 14.30
N LYS A 143 3.77 12.38 13.01
CA LYS A 143 4.04 11.41 11.95
C LYS A 143 5.54 11.18 11.70
N GLY A 144 6.38 12.22 11.76
CA GLY A 144 7.80 12.14 11.39
C GLY A 144 8.06 11.47 10.05
N SER A 145 9.26 10.92 9.88
CA SER A 145 9.61 10.14 8.69
C SER A 145 8.88 8.80 8.64
N ARG A 146 8.59 8.36 7.42
CA ARG A 146 8.11 7.02 7.10
C ARG A 146 9.21 6.10 6.57
N TYR A 147 10.37 6.66 6.23
CA TYR A 147 11.50 5.97 5.60
C TYR A 147 12.63 5.82 6.62
N LYS A 148 13.72 6.59 6.51
CA LYS A 148 14.84 6.54 7.46
C LYS A 148 14.44 7.11 8.82
N SER A 149 14.88 6.46 9.89
CA SER A 149 14.59 6.85 11.27
C SER A 149 13.08 7.11 11.50
N PRO A 150 12.20 6.12 11.21
CA PRO A 150 10.78 6.36 11.11
C PRO A 150 10.10 6.50 12.47
N ILE A 151 8.91 7.13 12.49
CA ILE A 151 8.00 7.09 13.65
C ILE A 151 6.86 6.12 13.36
N ILE A 152 6.91 4.97 14.03
CA ILE A 152 5.99 3.86 13.79
C ILE A 152 5.15 3.59 15.03
N TYR A 153 3.86 3.41 14.83
CA TYR A 153 2.89 3.01 15.85
C TYR A 153 2.54 1.53 15.67
N GLU A 154 2.82 0.72 16.69
CA GLU A 154 2.61 -0.72 16.71
C GLU A 154 1.72 -1.09 17.90
N ASN A 155 0.56 -1.69 17.63
CA ASN A 155 -0.35 -2.27 18.63
C ASN A 155 -0.50 -1.44 19.93
N GLY A 156 -0.80 -0.15 19.81
CA GLY A 156 -1.07 0.70 20.98
C GLY A 156 0.10 1.57 21.47
N LYS A 157 1.29 1.48 20.85
CA LYS A 157 2.48 2.24 21.28
C LYS A 157 3.38 2.64 20.11
N PHE A 158 4.08 3.75 20.26
CA PHE A 158 5.16 4.10 19.35
C PHE A 158 6.41 3.26 19.62
N LEU A 159 7.06 2.82 18.54
CA LEU A 159 8.31 2.07 18.62
C LEU A 159 9.49 2.98 19.01
N GLU A 160 10.38 2.46 19.85
CA GLU A 160 11.59 3.14 20.30
C GLU A 160 12.83 2.65 19.55
N ASN A 161 13.91 3.44 19.57
CA ASN A 161 15.19 3.08 18.93
C ASN A 161 15.06 2.85 17.42
N MET A 162 14.38 3.78 16.74
CA MET A 162 14.17 3.75 15.29
C MET A 162 15.30 4.41 14.50
N GLU A 163 16.24 5.08 15.16
CA GLU A 163 17.37 5.76 14.52
C GLU A 163 18.14 4.82 13.55
N GLY A 164 18.28 5.26 12.30
CA GLY A 164 18.98 4.52 11.24
C GLY A 164 18.21 3.33 10.65
N LYS A 165 17.03 2.99 11.19
CA LYS A 165 16.16 1.96 10.60
C LYS A 165 15.39 2.51 9.41
N TYR A 166 14.84 1.60 8.60
CA TYR A 166 14.02 1.93 7.44
C TYR A 166 12.59 1.41 7.61
N GLY A 167 11.59 2.27 7.36
CA GLY A 167 10.18 1.97 7.63
C GLY A 167 9.66 0.74 6.88
N GLU A 168 9.92 0.63 5.59
CA GLU A 168 9.45 -0.52 4.80
C GLU A 168 10.07 -1.84 5.23
N ASP A 169 11.28 -1.82 5.80
CA ASP A 169 11.87 -3.03 6.40
C ASP A 169 11.08 -3.46 7.63
N ILE A 170 10.72 -2.51 8.50
CA ILE A 170 9.92 -2.76 9.70
C ILE A 170 8.55 -3.31 9.33
N PHE A 171 7.87 -2.72 8.34
CA PHE A 171 6.55 -3.18 7.92
C PHE A 171 6.60 -4.59 7.31
N ALA A 172 7.59 -4.86 6.46
CA ALA A 172 7.74 -6.17 5.85
C ALA A 172 8.12 -7.24 6.88
N ASP A 173 9.02 -6.94 7.82
CA ASP A 173 9.38 -7.87 8.90
C ASP A 173 8.17 -8.16 9.80
N TYR A 174 7.35 -7.16 10.09
CA TYR A 174 6.11 -7.33 10.86
C TYR A 174 5.14 -8.29 10.14
N ILE A 175 4.92 -8.09 8.84
CA ILE A 175 4.07 -8.96 8.02
C ILE A 175 4.64 -10.39 7.95
N ILE A 176 5.96 -10.54 7.77
CA ILE A 176 6.65 -11.83 7.68
C ILE A 176 6.50 -12.62 8.99
N ASP A 177 6.66 -11.96 10.13
CA ASP A 177 6.43 -12.55 11.46
C ASP A 177 4.95 -12.93 11.65
N PHE A 178 4.03 -12.04 11.28
CA PHE A 178 2.59 -12.32 11.35
C PHE A 178 2.20 -13.55 10.52
N MET A 179 2.68 -13.67 9.28
CA MET A 179 2.42 -14.83 8.43
C MET A 179 3.01 -16.11 9.03
N GLU A 180 4.20 -16.06 9.63
CA GLU A 180 4.83 -17.24 10.26
C GLU A 180 4.04 -17.73 11.48
N ARG A 181 3.57 -16.81 12.32
CA ARG A 181 2.77 -17.15 13.52
C ARG A 181 1.37 -17.67 13.17
N ASN A 182 0.80 -17.23 12.05
CA ASN A 182 -0.58 -17.52 11.67
C ASN A 182 -0.72 -18.48 10.48
N GLN A 183 0.36 -19.12 10.02
CA GLN A 183 0.35 -19.97 8.81
C GLN A 183 -0.69 -21.11 8.81
N ASP A 184 -1.08 -21.58 10.01
CA ASP A 184 -2.08 -22.65 10.18
C ASP A 184 -3.54 -22.14 10.17
N GLU A 185 -3.76 -20.82 10.26
CA GLU A 185 -5.07 -20.15 10.24
C GLU A 185 -5.23 -19.27 8.99
N PRO A 186 -6.46 -19.08 8.44
CA PRO A 186 -6.64 -18.16 7.32
C PRO A 186 -6.35 -16.74 7.77
N PHE A 187 -5.53 -16.01 7.01
CA PHE A 187 -5.17 -14.64 7.34
C PHE A 187 -5.36 -13.66 6.17
N PHE A 188 -5.60 -12.41 6.53
CA PHE A 188 -5.70 -11.27 5.63
C PHE A 188 -4.65 -10.24 6.02
N VAL A 189 -3.75 -9.94 5.08
CA VAL A 189 -2.74 -8.89 5.22
C VAL A 189 -3.08 -7.76 4.26
N TYR A 190 -3.15 -6.54 4.79
CA TYR A 190 -3.11 -5.31 4.01
C TYR A 190 -1.76 -4.63 4.20
N PHE A 191 -0.98 -4.51 3.12
CA PHE A 191 0.30 -3.82 3.10
C PHE A 191 0.20 -2.52 2.27
N PRO A 192 -0.38 -1.45 2.82
CA PRO A 192 -0.32 -0.13 2.21
C PRO A 192 1.09 0.45 2.36
N MET A 193 1.97 0.15 1.41
CA MET A 193 3.35 0.63 1.44
C MET A 193 3.40 2.16 1.53
N ALA A 194 4.45 2.68 2.15
CA ALA A 194 4.74 4.11 2.19
C ALA A 194 5.58 4.53 0.97
N LEU A 195 6.49 3.66 0.53
CA LEU A 195 7.14 3.74 -0.78
C LEU A 195 6.07 3.78 -1.90
N THR A 196 6.17 4.68 -2.88
CA THR A 196 7.29 5.57 -3.24
C THR A 196 6.98 7.06 -3.06
N HIS A 197 6.07 7.40 -2.15
CA HIS A 197 5.54 8.76 -1.98
C HIS A 197 6.59 9.76 -1.50
N ARG A 198 6.44 11.03 -1.91
CA ARG A 198 7.32 12.13 -1.47
C ARG A 198 7.34 12.36 0.07
N PRO A 199 8.38 12.96 0.65
CA PRO A 199 9.64 13.37 0.01
C PRO A 199 10.41 12.19 -0.59
N LEU A 200 11.13 12.44 -1.67
CA LEU A 200 11.96 11.44 -2.35
C LEU A 200 13.28 11.31 -1.59
N GLU A 201 13.48 10.18 -0.94
CA GLU A 201 14.59 9.92 -0.02
C GLU A 201 15.46 8.74 -0.51
N PRO A 202 16.76 8.71 -0.19
CA PRO A 202 17.59 7.53 -0.42
C PRO A 202 17.06 6.33 0.37
N THR A 203 17.24 5.14 -0.19
CA THR A 203 16.89 3.86 0.46
C THR A 203 18.15 3.25 1.09
N PRO A 204 18.04 2.18 1.89
CA PRO A 204 19.21 1.50 2.47
C PRO A 204 20.25 1.00 1.46
N ASP A 205 19.89 0.86 0.18
CA ASP A 205 20.81 0.47 -0.89
C ASP A 205 21.50 1.69 -1.55
N SER A 206 21.03 2.91 -1.27
CA SER A 206 21.61 4.16 -1.75
C SER A 206 22.87 4.52 -0.94
N PRO A 207 23.95 5.02 -1.59
CA PRO A 207 25.18 5.38 -0.88
C PRO A 207 25.01 6.58 0.08
N GLU A 208 24.01 7.43 -0.14
CA GLU A 208 23.72 8.57 0.73
C GLU A 208 22.90 8.22 1.97
N PHE A 209 22.42 6.98 2.09
CA PHE A 209 21.47 6.59 3.13
C PHE A 209 21.95 6.97 4.52
N ASP A 210 23.18 6.61 4.89
CA ASP A 210 23.72 6.81 6.24
C ASP A 210 23.83 8.28 6.64
N ASP A 211 24.15 9.16 5.68
CA ASP A 211 24.34 10.60 5.92
C ASP A 211 23.04 11.41 5.75
N PHE A 212 22.00 10.84 5.14
CA PHE A 212 20.75 11.53 4.89
C PHE A 212 19.97 11.82 6.19
N VAL A 213 19.43 13.03 6.30
CA VAL A 213 18.57 13.44 7.42
C VAL A 213 17.17 13.72 6.89
N PRO A 214 16.15 12.92 7.27
CA PRO A 214 14.80 13.11 6.78
C PRO A 214 14.25 14.50 7.12
N PRO A 215 13.74 15.26 6.13
CA PRO A 215 13.19 16.59 6.39
C PRO A 215 12.00 16.55 7.34
N SER A 216 11.19 15.50 7.24
CA SER A 216 10.04 15.22 8.10
C SER A 216 10.40 15.06 9.58
N ASN A 217 11.63 14.65 9.90
CA ASN A 217 12.10 14.56 11.29
C ASN A 217 12.63 15.91 11.81
N LEU A 218 13.02 16.83 10.93
CA LEU A 218 13.48 18.18 11.31
C LEU A 218 12.32 19.11 11.67
N THR A 219 11.14 18.87 11.09
CA THR A 219 9.90 19.64 11.30
C THR A 219 8.96 19.00 12.33
N LEU A 220 9.42 17.97 13.06
CA LEU A 220 8.63 17.36 14.13
C LEU A 220 8.27 18.40 15.20
N GLY A 221 6.96 18.56 15.45
CA GLY A 221 6.42 19.55 16.39
C GLY A 221 6.42 21.01 15.89
N ALA A 222 6.82 21.28 14.64
CA ALA A 222 6.81 22.61 14.03
C ALA A 222 6.67 22.49 12.50
N GLY A 223 5.53 22.89 11.93
CA GLY A 223 5.44 23.12 10.49
C GLY A 223 4.05 22.91 9.88
N THR A 224 3.47 24.00 9.38
CA THR A 224 2.42 24.02 8.35
C THR A 224 2.84 23.21 7.10
N TRP A 225 1.90 22.77 6.24
CA TRP A 225 2.24 22.04 5.00
C TRP A 225 3.38 22.66 4.19
N ALA A 226 3.46 23.99 4.20
CA ALA A 226 4.44 24.78 3.46
C ALA A 226 5.89 24.30 3.62
N GLU A 227 6.30 23.85 4.81
CA GLU A 227 7.72 23.48 5.05
C GLU A 227 8.11 22.13 4.43
N LEU A 228 7.14 21.23 4.22
CA LEU A 228 7.36 19.96 3.51
C LEU A 228 6.99 20.05 2.03
N GLU A 229 6.06 20.94 1.66
CA GLU A 229 5.69 21.18 0.25
C GLU A 229 6.80 21.89 -0.52
N ASP A 230 7.49 22.87 0.10
CA ASP A 230 8.62 23.60 -0.47
C ASP A 230 9.93 22.79 -0.43
N TRP A 231 9.92 21.55 0.04
CA TRP A 231 11.08 20.67 -0.03
C TRP A 231 11.42 20.36 -1.50
N ASP A 232 12.65 20.65 -1.88
CA ASP A 232 13.19 20.37 -3.21
C ASP A 232 13.52 18.88 -3.31
N ASP A 233 12.55 18.11 -3.80
CA ASP A 233 12.69 16.67 -4.01
C ASP A 233 13.72 16.37 -5.10
N ASP A 234 14.64 15.45 -4.82
CA ASP A 234 15.58 14.96 -5.83
C ASP A 234 14.97 13.75 -6.54
N ALA A 235 14.43 13.99 -7.74
CA ALA A 235 13.78 12.97 -8.57
C ALA A 235 14.65 11.73 -8.85
N ARG A 236 15.98 11.81 -8.66
CA ARG A 236 16.86 10.63 -8.80
C ARG A 236 16.53 9.54 -7.79
N TYR A 237 16.08 9.91 -6.58
CA TYR A 237 15.78 8.94 -5.52
C TYR A 237 14.50 8.14 -5.81
N TYR A 238 13.62 8.63 -6.69
CA TYR A 238 12.45 7.86 -7.09
C TYR A 238 12.84 6.49 -7.66
N LYS A 239 13.94 6.42 -8.44
CA LYS A 239 14.46 5.13 -8.92
C LYS A 239 14.83 4.21 -7.75
N ASP A 240 15.63 4.71 -6.82
CA ASP A 240 16.10 3.93 -5.67
C ASP A 240 14.91 3.42 -4.84
N MET A 241 13.88 4.26 -4.69
CA MET A 241 12.63 3.93 -4.00
C MET A 241 11.82 2.84 -4.73
N VAL A 242 11.67 2.91 -6.06
CA VAL A 242 10.96 1.88 -6.85
C VAL A 242 11.70 0.54 -6.81
N GLU A 243 13.02 0.53 -6.95
CA GLU A 243 13.79 -0.72 -6.92
C GLU A 243 13.81 -1.34 -5.51
N TYR A 244 13.83 -0.52 -4.45
CA TYR A 244 13.71 -1.01 -3.08
C TYR A 244 12.29 -1.51 -2.77
N HIS A 245 11.27 -0.85 -3.32
CA HIS A 245 9.87 -1.27 -3.24
C HIS A 245 9.70 -2.70 -3.78
N ASP A 246 10.22 -2.98 -4.98
CA ASP A 246 10.22 -4.32 -5.58
C ASP A 246 10.94 -5.37 -4.70
N LYS A 247 12.12 -5.00 -4.17
CA LYS A 247 12.89 -5.85 -3.25
C LYS A 247 12.12 -6.20 -1.96
N VAL A 248 11.39 -5.24 -1.38
CA VAL A 248 10.60 -5.45 -0.16
C VAL A 248 9.43 -6.41 -0.42
N ILE A 249 8.73 -6.25 -1.55
CA ILE A 249 7.68 -7.21 -1.98
C ILE A 249 8.27 -8.60 -2.15
N GLY A 250 9.50 -8.69 -2.70
CA GLY A 250 10.22 -9.95 -2.85
C GLY A 250 10.42 -10.71 -1.54
N ARG A 251 10.64 -10.01 -0.43
CA ARG A 251 10.78 -10.63 0.91
C ARG A 251 9.47 -11.24 1.39
N VAL A 252 8.35 -10.54 1.21
CA VAL A 252 7.01 -11.04 1.57
C VAL A 252 6.66 -12.28 0.75
N ASN A 253 6.86 -12.21 -0.57
CA ASN A 253 6.60 -13.33 -1.48
C ASN A 253 7.50 -14.54 -1.17
N ALA A 254 8.81 -14.32 -0.93
CA ALA A 254 9.73 -15.38 -0.56
C ALA A 254 9.35 -16.06 0.77
N LYS A 255 8.76 -15.32 1.71
CA LYS A 255 8.26 -15.91 2.96
C LYS A 255 7.08 -16.84 2.72
N LEU A 256 6.12 -16.47 1.85
CA LEU A 256 5.01 -17.36 1.48
C LEU A 256 5.51 -18.68 0.88
N GLU A 257 6.52 -18.62 0.01
CA GLU A 257 7.18 -19.80 -0.55
C GLU A 257 7.90 -20.63 0.52
N GLN A 258 8.65 -19.97 1.42
CA GLN A 258 9.38 -20.63 2.50
C GLN A 258 8.46 -21.37 3.47
N LEU A 259 7.31 -20.78 3.80
CA LEU A 259 6.29 -21.39 4.65
C LEU A 259 5.51 -22.49 3.92
N GLY A 260 5.63 -22.59 2.59
CA GLY A 260 4.93 -23.60 1.78
C GLY A 260 3.43 -23.32 1.62
N ILE A 261 3.00 -22.06 1.80
CA ILE A 261 1.59 -21.65 1.76
C ILE A 261 1.24 -20.79 0.53
N ALA A 262 2.16 -20.66 -0.44
CA ALA A 262 1.95 -19.86 -1.64
C ALA A 262 0.76 -20.36 -2.49
N GLU A 263 0.56 -21.68 -2.64
CA GLU A 263 -0.60 -22.24 -3.37
C GLU A 263 -1.94 -21.99 -2.66
N ASP A 264 -1.91 -21.70 -1.35
CA ASP A 264 -3.07 -21.39 -0.51
C ASP A 264 -3.24 -19.87 -0.29
N THR A 265 -2.53 -19.02 -1.06
CA THR A 265 -2.51 -17.56 -0.86
C THR A 265 -2.74 -16.80 -2.16
N LEU A 266 -3.75 -15.92 -2.16
CA LEU A 266 -3.92 -14.90 -3.19
C LEU A 266 -3.08 -13.67 -2.83
N VAL A 267 -2.12 -13.32 -3.67
CA VAL A 267 -1.35 -12.07 -3.59
C VAL A 267 -1.85 -11.10 -4.64
N ILE A 268 -2.23 -9.89 -4.22
CA ILE A 268 -2.68 -8.81 -5.09
C ILE A 268 -1.72 -7.64 -4.90
N TYR A 269 -1.16 -7.12 -5.99
CA TYR A 269 -0.40 -5.87 -6.02
C TYR A 269 -1.16 -4.83 -6.84
N VAL A 270 -1.33 -3.63 -6.28
CA VAL A 270 -2.00 -2.50 -6.94
C VAL A 270 -1.33 -1.16 -6.58
N GLY A 271 -1.36 -0.16 -7.45
CA GLY A 271 -1.03 1.23 -7.08
C GLY A 271 -2.23 2.04 -6.57
N ASP A 272 -2.01 3.02 -5.68
CA ASP A 272 -3.10 3.85 -5.15
C ASP A 272 -3.42 5.11 -5.99
N ASN A 273 -2.47 5.56 -6.81
CA ASN A 273 -2.62 6.58 -7.84
C ASN A 273 -1.39 6.58 -8.75
N GLY A 274 -1.41 7.42 -9.79
CA GLY A 274 -0.25 7.62 -10.66
C GLY A 274 0.97 8.19 -9.91
N SER A 275 2.14 8.11 -10.56
CA SER A 275 3.40 8.68 -10.06
C SER A 275 3.32 10.20 -9.87
N PRO A 276 4.23 10.82 -9.08
CA PRO A 276 4.31 12.28 -8.95
C PRO A 276 4.50 12.97 -10.30
N VAL A 277 3.97 14.18 -10.45
CA VAL A 277 3.92 14.90 -11.74
C VAL A 277 5.31 15.28 -12.28
N GLU A 278 6.27 15.43 -11.38
CA GLU A 278 7.67 15.74 -11.61
C GLU A 278 8.50 14.51 -12.02
N VAL A 279 7.99 13.31 -11.81
CA VAL A 279 8.66 12.06 -12.18
C VAL A 279 8.29 11.70 -13.62
N CYS A 280 9.29 11.53 -14.47
CA CYS A 280 9.12 11.06 -15.84
C CYS A 280 9.85 9.73 -16.07
N SER A 281 9.12 8.75 -16.58
CA SER A 281 9.60 7.40 -16.86
C SER A 281 9.66 7.12 -18.37
N ILE A 282 10.47 6.16 -18.78
CA ILE A 282 10.55 5.70 -20.17
C ILE A 282 9.81 4.38 -20.30
N MET A 283 8.77 4.37 -21.14
CA MET A 283 8.08 3.16 -21.58
C MET A 283 8.55 2.71 -22.96
N HIS A 284 8.57 1.40 -23.17
CA HIS A 284 8.93 0.74 -24.42
C HIS A 284 10.29 1.20 -24.97
N SER A 285 11.20 1.65 -24.09
CA SER A 285 12.52 2.20 -24.41
C SER A 285 12.56 3.54 -25.19
N HIS A 286 11.42 4.19 -25.44
CA HIS A 286 11.41 5.42 -26.26
C HIS A 286 10.34 6.46 -25.90
N THR A 287 9.28 6.07 -25.19
CA THR A 287 8.16 6.96 -24.88
C THR A 287 8.32 7.49 -23.46
N GLU A 288 8.56 8.80 -23.33
CA GLU A 288 8.55 9.46 -22.03
C GLU A 288 7.11 9.65 -21.54
N VAL A 289 6.86 9.24 -20.30
CA VAL A 289 5.58 9.34 -19.60
C VAL A 289 5.84 9.96 -18.24
N CYS A 290 5.39 11.20 -18.05
CA CYS A 290 5.43 11.85 -16.74
C CYS A 290 4.20 11.51 -15.91
N GLY A 291 4.36 11.44 -14.59
CA GLY A 291 3.28 11.12 -13.66
C GLY A 291 2.11 12.10 -13.72
N GLY A 292 1.04 11.73 -13.05
CA GLY A 292 -0.22 12.47 -13.08
C GLY A 292 -0.95 12.46 -11.75
N LYS A 293 -0.28 12.15 -10.63
CA LYS A 293 -0.89 12.22 -9.30
C LYS A 293 -1.70 13.53 -9.13
N GLY A 294 -2.90 13.40 -8.59
CA GLY A 294 -3.84 14.51 -8.40
C GLY A 294 -4.61 14.93 -9.65
N LEU A 295 -4.27 14.42 -10.84
CA LEU A 295 -4.94 14.76 -12.10
C LEU A 295 -5.95 13.67 -12.49
N THR A 296 -7.12 14.08 -12.96
CA THR A 296 -8.18 13.18 -13.47
C THR A 296 -7.91 12.75 -14.93
N VAL A 297 -6.66 12.41 -15.24
CA VAL A 297 -6.22 11.88 -16.54
C VAL A 297 -5.69 10.48 -16.36
N ASP A 298 -5.43 9.76 -17.46
CA ASP A 298 -4.91 8.39 -17.44
C ASP A 298 -3.71 8.24 -16.49
N ARG A 299 -2.71 9.11 -16.64
CA ARG A 299 -1.47 9.12 -15.83
C ARG A 299 -1.66 9.41 -14.33
N GLY A 300 -2.85 9.83 -13.91
CA GLY A 300 -3.19 10.00 -12.49
C GLY A 300 -4.00 8.86 -11.90
N THR A 301 -4.71 8.11 -12.74
CA THR A 301 -5.68 7.09 -12.31
C THR A 301 -5.29 5.67 -12.72
N HIS A 302 -4.51 5.50 -13.78
CA HIS A 302 -4.08 4.22 -14.31
C HIS A 302 -2.85 3.72 -13.55
N VAL A 303 -3.01 2.57 -12.90
CA VAL A 303 -2.03 1.99 -11.97
C VAL A 303 -1.69 0.55 -12.37
N PRO A 304 -0.53 0.02 -11.98
CA PRO A 304 -0.27 -1.40 -12.15
C PRO A 304 -1.24 -2.23 -11.30
N LEU A 305 -1.68 -3.36 -11.83
CA LEU A 305 -2.41 -4.39 -11.11
C LEU A 305 -1.89 -5.77 -11.53
N ILE A 306 -1.43 -6.54 -10.55
CA ILE A 306 -0.88 -7.88 -10.74
C ILE A 306 -1.44 -8.78 -9.64
N CYS A 307 -1.98 -9.93 -10.02
CA CYS A 307 -2.47 -10.94 -9.07
C CYS A 307 -1.74 -12.27 -9.27
N SER A 308 -1.37 -12.93 -8.19
CA SER A 308 -0.74 -14.25 -8.20
C SER A 308 -1.43 -15.16 -7.20
N TRP A 309 -1.78 -16.37 -7.66
CA TRP A 309 -2.29 -17.45 -6.83
C TRP A 309 -1.93 -18.78 -7.50
N PRO A 310 -0.72 -19.31 -7.22
CA PRO A 310 -0.23 -20.55 -7.82
C PRO A 310 -1.24 -21.69 -7.71
N GLY A 311 -1.48 -22.40 -8.81
CA GLY A 311 -2.46 -23.49 -8.87
C GLY A 311 -3.91 -23.05 -9.15
N THR A 312 -4.23 -21.77 -8.96
CA THR A 312 -5.58 -21.20 -9.18
C THR A 312 -5.61 -20.21 -10.35
N ILE A 313 -4.71 -19.23 -10.37
CA ILE A 313 -4.59 -18.25 -11.45
C ILE A 313 -3.67 -18.81 -12.55
N PRO A 314 -4.08 -18.76 -13.84
CA PRO A 314 -3.20 -19.16 -14.94
C PRO A 314 -1.95 -18.27 -15.02
N SER A 315 -0.78 -18.90 -15.16
CA SER A 315 0.50 -18.19 -15.30
C SER A 315 0.61 -17.46 -16.64
N GLY A 316 1.12 -16.22 -16.58
CA GLY A 316 1.42 -15.38 -17.73
C GLY A 316 0.17 -14.81 -18.40
N ALA A 317 -0.96 -14.79 -17.70
CA ALA A 317 -2.19 -14.23 -18.22
C ALA A 317 -2.10 -12.69 -18.28
N VAL A 318 -2.69 -12.11 -19.32
CA VAL A 318 -2.81 -10.66 -19.48
C VAL A 318 -4.25 -10.37 -19.92
N THR A 319 -4.89 -9.41 -19.26
CA THR A 319 -6.23 -8.93 -19.66
C THR A 319 -6.25 -7.41 -19.82
N ALA A 320 -7.07 -6.94 -20.76
CA ALA A 320 -7.35 -5.54 -21.02
C ALA A 320 -8.74 -5.11 -20.53
N ASP A 321 -9.42 -5.97 -19.76
CA ASP A 321 -10.69 -5.63 -19.13
C ASP A 321 -10.53 -4.40 -18.23
N LEU A 322 -11.56 -3.56 -18.20
CA LEU A 322 -11.59 -2.38 -17.34
C LEU A 322 -11.78 -2.81 -15.89
N ILE A 323 -10.81 -2.49 -15.03
CA ILE A 323 -10.88 -2.73 -13.59
C ILE A 323 -11.02 -1.41 -12.85
N ASP A 324 -11.94 -1.37 -11.89
CA ASP A 324 -12.15 -0.23 -10.99
C ASP A 324 -11.73 -0.60 -9.56
N ALA A 325 -11.25 0.36 -8.78
CA ALA A 325 -10.93 0.14 -7.36
C ALA A 325 -12.09 -0.48 -6.55
N SER A 326 -13.35 -0.26 -6.94
CA SER A 326 -14.51 -0.90 -6.29
C SER A 326 -14.62 -2.41 -6.51
N ASP A 327 -13.90 -2.99 -7.48
CA ASP A 327 -13.93 -4.43 -7.77
C ASP A 327 -13.16 -5.26 -6.74
N PHE A 328 -12.24 -4.65 -6.01
CA PHE A 328 -11.32 -5.36 -5.12
C PHE A 328 -12.04 -5.99 -3.94
N LEU A 329 -12.89 -5.23 -3.25
CA LEU A 329 -13.60 -5.75 -2.08
C LEU A 329 -14.47 -6.97 -2.42
N PRO A 330 -15.41 -6.92 -3.39
CA PRO A 330 -16.20 -8.10 -3.73
C PRO A 330 -15.30 -9.26 -4.20
N THR A 331 -14.20 -8.99 -4.89
CA THR A 331 -13.26 -10.04 -5.35
C THR A 331 -12.56 -10.74 -4.19
N ILE A 332 -12.01 -10.00 -3.22
CA ILE A 332 -11.32 -10.62 -2.07
C ILE A 332 -12.30 -11.35 -1.13
N LEU A 333 -13.54 -10.86 -1.01
CA LEU A 333 -14.58 -11.55 -0.25
C LEU A 333 -15.02 -12.84 -0.94
N GLU A 334 -15.23 -12.81 -2.27
CA GLU A 334 -15.57 -14.00 -3.04
C GLU A 334 -14.45 -15.05 -2.98
N ALA A 335 -13.18 -14.63 -3.16
CA ALA A 335 -12.02 -15.53 -3.05
C ALA A 335 -11.91 -16.16 -1.65
N ALA A 336 -12.28 -15.41 -0.61
CA ALA A 336 -12.29 -15.85 0.78
C ALA A 336 -13.58 -16.59 1.18
N GLU A 337 -14.54 -16.79 0.26
CA GLU A 337 -15.87 -17.35 0.56
C GLU A 337 -16.61 -16.60 1.71
N ILE A 338 -16.41 -15.28 1.80
CA ILE A 338 -17.07 -14.40 2.77
C ILE A 338 -18.29 -13.75 2.13
N THR A 339 -19.44 -13.87 2.78
CA THR A 339 -20.64 -13.13 2.40
C THR A 339 -20.69 -11.81 3.17
N ALA A 340 -20.67 -10.68 2.45
CA ALA A 340 -20.88 -9.37 3.07
C ALA A 340 -22.29 -9.27 3.68
N PRO A 341 -22.50 -8.43 4.71
CA PRO A 341 -23.84 -8.14 5.24
C PRO A 341 -24.82 -7.70 4.14
N ASP A 342 -26.09 -8.10 4.24
CA ASP A 342 -27.13 -7.77 3.25
C ASP A 342 -27.32 -6.24 3.04
N ASP A 343 -26.94 -5.43 4.02
CA ASP A 343 -27.04 -3.97 4.05
C ASP A 343 -25.70 -3.24 3.77
N TYR A 344 -24.68 -3.96 3.32
CA TYR A 344 -23.33 -3.41 3.16
C TYR A 344 -23.16 -2.38 2.02
N LEU A 345 -24.18 -2.14 1.17
CA LEU A 345 -24.14 -1.24 0.01
C LEU A 345 -25.04 -0.01 0.07
#